data_AF-A0A927W6B2-F1
#
_entry.id   AF-A0A927W6B2-F1
#
_cell.length_a   1.000
_cell.length_b   1.000
_cell.length_c   1.000
_cell.angle_alpha   90.00
_cell.angle_beta   90.00
_cell.angle_gamma   90.00
#
_symmetry.space_group_name_H-M   'P 1'
#
loop_
_entity.id
_entity.type
_entity.pdbx_description
1 polymer ?
#
loop_
_entity_poly.entity_id
_entity_poly.type
_entity_poly.pdbx_seq_one_letter_code
_entity_poly.pdbx_strand_id
1 'polypeptide(L)'
;MNEDTFDEAKEGENLNESKANRFKRLASKRVNTAIKQINLIGNLSGSSYEYTDEQVEKMFGTLQAVLDSSRDKFSKSKKRSDQDTFTFD
;
A
#
# COMPACT_ATOMS: atom_id res chain seq x y z
N MET A 1 -7.13 28.55 18.83
CA MET A 1 -8.16 27.72 18.17
C MET A 1 -7.47 27.01 17.02
N ASN A 2 -7.05 25.77 17.25
CA ASN A 2 -6.69 24.87 16.16
C ASN A 2 -7.72 23.75 16.22
N GLU A 3 -8.62 23.76 15.24
CA GLU A 3 -9.61 22.71 15.01
C GLU A 3 -8.89 21.50 14.40
N ASP A 4 -8.08 20.82 15.21
CA ASP A 4 -7.73 19.42 14.96
C ASP A 4 -8.86 18.56 15.55
N THR A 5 -10.03 18.67 14.93
CA THR A 5 -11.08 17.67 15.05
C THR A 5 -10.53 16.40 14.42
N PHE A 6 -9.89 15.58 15.26
CA PHE A 6 -9.49 14.23 14.92
C PHE A 6 -10.76 13.45 14.59
N ASP A 7 -10.99 13.29 13.28
CA ASP A 7 -12.09 12.53 12.71
C ASP A 7 -11.87 11.05 13.04
N GLU A 8 -12.21 10.68 14.27
CA GLU A 8 -12.12 9.33 14.80
C GLU A 8 -13.39 8.55 14.41
N ALA A 9 -13.60 8.42 13.10
CA ALA A 9 -14.56 7.46 12.57
C ALA A 9 -14.03 6.04 12.84
N LYS A 10 -14.43 5.49 13.98
CA LYS A 10 -14.43 4.04 14.26
C LYS A 10 -15.35 3.34 13.27
N GLU A 11 -14.90 3.16 12.02
CA GLU A 11 -15.56 2.29 11.04
C GLU A 11 -15.37 0.83 11.47
N GLY A 12 -16.32 0.36 12.28
CA GLY A 12 -16.51 -1.05 12.61
C GLY A 12 -16.71 -1.89 11.34
N GLU A 13 -16.29 -3.14 11.42
CA GLU A 13 -16.45 -4.11 10.33
C GLU A 13 -17.93 -4.20 9.91
N ASN A 14 -18.25 -3.71 8.71
CA ASN A 14 -19.55 -3.94 8.10
C ASN A 14 -19.55 -5.38 7.58
N LEU A 15 -20.02 -6.33 8.40
CA LEU A 15 -20.03 -7.77 8.12
C LEU A 15 -20.80 -8.16 6.83
N ASN A 16 -21.55 -7.21 6.24
CA ASN A 16 -22.33 -7.39 5.01
C ASN A 16 -21.81 -6.60 3.79
N GLU A 17 -20.60 -6.03 3.83
CA GLU A 17 -20.06 -5.32 2.65
C GLU A 17 -19.63 -6.29 1.53
N SER A 18 -19.87 -5.91 0.26
CA SER A 18 -19.36 -6.65 -0.90
C SER A 18 -17.83 -6.71 -0.89
N LYS A 19 -17.25 -7.81 -1.37
CA LYS A 19 -15.79 -7.99 -1.55
C LYS A 19 -15.14 -6.79 -2.26
N ALA A 20 -15.83 -6.20 -3.25
CA ALA A 20 -15.35 -5.03 -3.98
C ALA A 20 -15.31 -3.76 -3.11
N ASN A 21 -16.33 -3.56 -2.26
CA ASN A 21 -16.39 -2.43 -1.34
C ASN A 21 -15.38 -2.58 -0.20
N ARG A 22 -15.22 -3.79 0.34
CA ARG A 22 -14.16 -4.13 1.31
C ARG A 22 -12.78 -3.81 0.75
N PHE A 23 -12.53 -4.21 -0.51
CA PHE A 23 -11.26 -3.91 -1.17
C PHE A 23 -11.04 -2.40 -1.27
N LYS A 24 -12.02 -1.63 -1.78
CA LYS A 24 -11.91 -0.17 -1.89
C LYS A 24 -11.62 0.48 -0.53
N ARG A 25 -12.39 0.14 0.50
CA ARG A 25 -12.22 0.69 1.86
C ARG A 25 -10.83 0.40 2.43
N LEU A 26 -10.41 -0.87 2.40
CA LEU A 26 -9.09 -1.27 2.91
C LEU A 26 -7.95 -0.70 2.07
N ALA A 27 -8.09 -0.67 0.73
CA ALA A 27 -7.08 -0.12 -0.17
C ALA A 27 -6.91 1.38 0.08
N SER A 28 -8.00 2.16 0.11
CA SER A 28 -7.95 3.60 0.39
C SER A 28 -7.27 3.89 1.73
N LYS A 29 -7.66 3.18 2.80
CA LYS A 29 -7.03 3.33 4.11
C LYS A 29 -5.54 3.03 4.07
N ARG A 30 -5.14 1.89 3.48
CA ARG A 30 -3.74 1.45 3.43
C ARG A 30 -2.87 2.37 2.57
N VAL A 31 -3.37 2.80 1.41
CA VAL A 31 -2.65 3.72 0.52
C VAL A 31 -2.46 5.08 1.18
N ASN A 32 -3.50 5.62 1.83
CA ASN A 32 -3.37 6.88 2.57
C ASN A 32 -2.37 6.78 3.73
N THR A 33 -2.37 5.67 4.48
CA THR A 33 -1.34 5.44 5.50
C THR A 33 0.05 5.37 4.87
N ALA A 34 0.24 4.66 3.76
CA ALA A 34 1.52 4.58 3.06
C ALA A 34 2.01 5.96 2.60
N ILE A 35 1.14 6.78 1.99
CA ILE A 35 1.46 8.16 1.59
C ILE A 35 1.96 8.98 2.79
N LYS A 36 1.25 8.91 3.94
CA LYS A 36 1.68 9.62 5.16
C LYS A 36 3.07 9.18 5.61
N GLN A 37 3.36 7.88 5.61
CA GLN A 37 4.68 7.36 6.00
C GLN A 37 5.77 7.77 5.01
N ILE A 38 5.49 7.75 3.71
CA ILE A 38 6.42 8.21 2.68
C ILE A 38 6.72 9.70 2.83
N ASN A 39 5.73 10.53 3.16
CA ASN A 39 5.96 11.95 3.43
C ASN A 39 6.84 12.17 4.67
N LEU A 40 6.65 11.37 5.73
CA LEU A 40 7.53 11.43 6.91
C LEU A 40 8.97 11.04 6.56
N ILE A 41 9.16 10.04 5.68
CA ILE A 41 10.48 9.70 5.15
C ILE A 41 11.05 10.88 4.36
N GLY A 42 10.25 11.55 3.52
CA GLY A 42 10.66 12.75 2.80
C GLY A 42 11.11 13.88 3.73
N ASN A 43 10.46 14.05 4.88
CA ASN A 43 10.86 15.06 5.87
C ASN A 43 12.26 14.82 6.47
N LEU A 44 12.83 13.62 6.34
CA LEU A 44 14.21 13.34 6.72
C LEU A 44 15.23 14.06 5.83
N SER A 45 14.82 14.60 4.68
CA SER A 45 15.69 15.44 3.84
C SER A 45 15.95 16.83 4.44
N GLY A 46 15.27 17.18 5.54
CA GLY A 46 15.40 18.48 6.20
C GLY A 46 16.77 18.68 6.86
N SER A 47 17.10 19.95 7.14
CA SER A 47 18.39 20.38 7.71
C SER A 47 18.69 19.85 9.12
N SER A 48 17.73 19.19 9.77
CA SER A 48 17.91 18.57 11.09
C SER A 48 18.59 17.19 11.04
N TYR A 49 18.84 16.66 9.84
CA TYR A 49 19.40 15.33 9.64
C TYR A 49 20.62 15.37 8.73
N GLU A 50 21.59 14.52 9.02
CA GLU A 50 22.71 14.21 8.14
C GLU A 50 22.51 12.82 7.57
N TYR A 51 22.72 12.69 6.27
CA TYR A 51 22.60 11.43 5.54
C TYR A 51 23.59 11.41 4.38
N THR A 52 23.95 10.21 3.94
CA THR A 52 24.75 10.01 2.73
C THR A 52 23.87 9.59 1.56
N ASP A 53 24.35 9.83 0.33
CA ASP A 53 23.65 9.40 -0.88
C ASP A 53 23.41 7.87 -0.88
N GLU A 54 24.37 7.09 -0.38
CA GLU A 54 24.23 5.64 -0.23
C GLU A 54 23.09 5.24 0.71
N GLN A 55 22.86 5.99 1.80
CA GLN A 55 21.76 5.74 2.72
C GLN A 55 20.41 6.06 2.07
N VAL A 56 20.35 7.15 1.30
CA VAL A 56 19.15 7.54 0.52
C VAL A 56 18.82 6.48 -0.52
N GLU A 57 19.80 6.05 -1.31
CA GLU A 57 19.64 4.99 -2.32
C GLU A 57 19.18 3.67 -1.70
N LYS A 58 19.78 3.26 -0.58
CA LYS A 58 19.38 2.03 0.12
C LYS A 58 17.95 2.12 0.65
N MET A 59 17.55 3.29 1.17
CA MET A 59 16.21 3.54 1.69
C MET A 59 15.16 3.43 0.57
N PHE A 60 15.33 4.17 -0.53
CA PHE A 60 14.38 4.16 -1.64
C PHE A 60 14.41 2.85 -2.43
N GLY A 61 15.58 2.23 -2.59
CA GLY A 61 15.71 0.92 -3.21
C GLY A 61 14.94 -0.16 -2.46
N THR A 62 14.98 -0.14 -1.13
CA THR A 62 14.20 -1.07 -0.29
C THR A 62 12.69 -0.84 -0.45
N LEU A 63 12.25 0.42 -0.44
CA LEU A 63 10.83 0.77 -0.63
C LEU A 63 10.33 0.30 -2.00
N GLN A 64 11.12 0.55 -3.05
CA GLN A 64 10.77 0.15 -4.42
C GLN A 64 10.68 -1.38 -4.55
N ALA A 65 11.63 -2.13 -3.98
CA ALA A 65 11.60 -3.59 -4.01
C ALA A 65 10.33 -4.18 -3.35
N VAL A 66 9.86 -3.58 -2.25
CA VAL A 66 8.62 -3.98 -1.58
C VAL A 66 7.39 -3.61 -2.43
N LEU A 67 7.40 -2.45 -3.09
CA LEU A 67 6.32 -2.04 -4.01
C LEU A 67 6.22 -2.99 -5.20
N ASP A 68 7.34 -3.32 -5.83
CA ASP A 68 7.40 -4.23 -6.98
C ASP A 68 6.91 -5.63 -6.59
N SER A 69 7.42 -6.16 -5.48
CA SER A 69 6.99 -7.46 -4.94
C SER A 69 5.49 -7.48 -4.60
N SER A 70 4.93 -6.35 -4.15
CA SER A 70 3.51 -6.24 -3.85
C SER A 70 2.67 -6.14 -5.11
N ARG A 71 3.12 -5.39 -6.11
CA ARG A 71 2.49 -5.29 -7.44
C ARG A 71 2.44 -6.64 -8.14
N ASP A 72 3.50 -7.43 -8.02
CA ASP A 72 3.57 -8.78 -8.57
C ASP A 72 2.50 -9.73 -8.01
N LYS A 73 2.08 -9.55 -6.76
CA LYS A 73 0.98 -10.34 -6.19
C LYS A 73 -0.37 -10.06 -6.87
N PHE A 74 -0.56 -8.85 -7.40
CA PHE A 74 -1.74 -8.48 -8.19
C PHE A 74 -1.65 -8.95 -9.65
N SER A 75 -0.45 -9.18 -10.19
CA SER A 75 -0.27 -9.70 -11.56
C SER A 75 -0.39 -11.23 -11.60
N LYS A 76 0.14 -11.93 -10.59
CA LYS A 76 0.06 -13.41 -10.49
C LYS A 76 -1.36 -13.93 -10.27
N SER A 77 -2.26 -13.14 -9.68
CA SER A 77 -3.67 -13.51 -9.51
C SER A 77 -4.48 -13.54 -10.81
N LYS A 78 -3.99 -12.93 -11.90
CA LYS A 78 -4.57 -13.09 -13.26
C LYS A 78 -4.12 -14.35 -13.99
N LYS A 79 -3.06 -15.03 -13.53
CA LYS A 79 -2.53 -16.28 -14.12
C LYS A 79 -3.03 -17.54 -13.41
N ARG A 80 -4.28 -17.54 -12.94
CA ARG A 80 -5.01 -18.81 -12.83
C ARG A 80 -5.70 -19.04 -14.17
N SER A 81 -4.92 -19.39 -15.17
CA SER A 81 -5.47 -20.09 -16.33
C SER A 81 -6.03 -21.41 -15.81
N ASP A 82 -7.35 -21.46 -15.65
CA ASP A 82 -8.12 -22.70 -15.86
C ASP A 82 -7.73 -23.23 -17.25
N GLN A 83 -6.71 -24.08 -17.30
CA GLN A 83 -6.37 -24.91 -18.47
C GLN A 83 -5.86 -26.26 -17.97
N ASP A 84 -6.64 -26.91 -17.09
CA ASP A 84 -6.62 -28.36 -16.91
C ASP A 84 -7.99 -28.94 -17.36
N THR A 85 -8.59 -28.37 -18.40
CA THR A 85 -9.68 -29.06 -19.12
C THR A 85 -9.07 -29.73 -20.34
N PHE A 86 -8.68 -30.99 -20.13
CA PHE A 86 -8.42 -31.92 -21.22
C PHE A 86 -9.77 -32.46 -21.72
N THR A 87 -10.09 -32.23 -22.99
CA THR A 87 -11.22 -32.87 -23.68
C THR A 87 -10.73 -33.71 -24.83
N PHE A 88 -11.22 -34.95 -24.88
CA PHE A 88 -11.15 -35.86 -26.02
C PHE A 88 -12.52 -35.82 -26.70
N ASP A 89 -12.76 -34.83 -27.57
CA ASP A 89 -13.75 -34.91 -28.64
C ASP A 89 -13.39 -33.88 -29.71
#